data_AF-A0A367M7N0-F1
#
_entry.id   AF-A0A367M7N0-F1
#
_cell.length_a   1.000
_cell.length_b   1.000
_cell.length_c   1.000
_cell.angle_alpha   90.00
_cell.angle_beta   90.00
_cell.angle_gamma   90.00
#
_symmetry.space_group_name_H-M   'P 1'
#
loop_
_entity.id
_entity.type
_entity.pdbx_description
1 polymer ?
#
loop_
_entity_poly.entity_id
_entity_poly.type
_entity_poly.pdbx_seq_one_letter_code
_entity_poly.pdbx_strand_id
1 'polypeptide(L)'
;QLDLSSNCPLYLVDMSRASFIKEAISHFKAIKQGKEYHFYYPKLGNVIASADERYGDLLPVELIASDLIPIRFVLGEKPSLCLYAKQAFSEDSLKKLCSLAFDFADGWVEDIFIGLESYHPADDKQTKDSVLMAYQERKANIKVFCYKESILDLLEC
;
A
#
# COMPACT_ATOMS: atom_id res chain seq x y z
N GLN A 1 20.70 25.01 -10.94
CA GLN A 1 20.92 24.63 -12.35
C GLN A 1 21.29 23.15 -12.32
N LEU A 2 20.54 22.28 -13.00
CA LEU A 2 20.88 20.86 -13.08
C LEU A 2 22.16 20.74 -13.91
N ASP A 3 23.19 20.12 -13.34
CA ASP A 3 24.45 19.88 -14.05
C ASP A 3 24.27 18.70 -15.02
N LEU A 4 24.04 19.03 -16.29
CA LEU A 4 23.83 18.07 -17.38
C LEU A 4 25.08 17.23 -17.69
N SER A 5 26.23 17.53 -17.06
CA SER A 5 27.44 16.70 -17.17
C SER A 5 27.46 15.52 -16.20
N SER A 6 26.53 15.50 -15.23
CA SER A 6 26.39 14.39 -14.30
C SER A 6 25.62 13.22 -14.92
N ASN A 7 26.22 12.02 -14.90
CA ASN A 7 25.65 10.79 -15.49
C ASN A 7 24.54 10.17 -14.62
N CYS A 8 23.82 11.00 -13.86
CA CYS A 8 22.78 10.57 -12.93
C CYS A 8 21.44 10.46 -13.66
N PRO A 9 20.67 9.36 -13.50
CA PRO A 9 19.36 9.24 -14.11
C PRO A 9 18.40 10.30 -13.55
N LEU A 10 17.77 11.06 -14.45
CA LEU A 10 16.76 12.06 -14.10
C LEU A 10 15.36 11.45 -14.23
N TYR A 11 14.61 11.42 -13.14
CA TYR A 11 13.23 10.95 -13.11
C TYR A 11 12.29 12.14 -12.96
N LEU A 12 11.34 12.28 -13.89
CA LEU A 12 10.26 13.25 -13.79
C LEU A 12 9.02 12.55 -13.24
N VAL A 13 8.48 13.08 -12.14
CA VAL A 13 7.29 12.55 -11.49
C VAL A 13 6.20 13.62 -11.56
N ASP A 14 5.01 13.24 -12.01
CA ASP A 14 3.87 14.16 -12.03
C ASP A 14 3.40 14.47 -10.60
N MET A 15 2.72 15.61 -10.44
CA MET A 15 2.26 16.06 -9.12
C MET A 15 1.25 15.09 -8.50
N SER A 16 0.41 14.43 -9.29
CA SER A 16 -0.58 13.48 -8.78
C SER A 16 0.09 12.25 -8.17
N ARG A 17 1.18 11.76 -8.76
CA ARG A 17 2.01 10.69 -8.22
C ARG A 17 2.76 11.15 -6.97
N ALA A 18 3.37 12.33 -7.01
CA ALA A 18 4.06 12.88 -5.83
C ALA A 18 3.11 13.03 -4.63
N SER A 19 1.89 13.52 -4.88
CA SER A 19 0.83 13.61 -3.87
C SER A 19 0.44 12.23 -3.34
N PHE A 20 0.21 11.23 -4.21
CA PHE A 20 -0.11 9.87 -3.77
C PHE A 20 0.97 9.29 -2.83
N ILE A 21 2.25 9.39 -3.21
CA ILE A 21 3.36 8.89 -2.38
C ILE A 21 3.37 9.61 -1.02
N LYS A 22 3.20 10.94 -1.03
CA LYS A 22 3.15 11.75 0.19
C LYS A 22 1.96 11.35 1.07
N GLU A 23 0.77 11.24 0.50
CA GLU A 23 -0.47 10.88 1.19
C GLU A 23 -0.37 9.49 1.81
N ALA A 24 0.07 8.49 1.05
CA ALA A 24 0.25 7.13 1.53
C ALA A 24 1.20 7.06 2.72
N ILE A 25 2.39 7.66 2.60
CA ILE A 25 3.39 7.66 3.68
C ILE A 25 2.92 8.48 4.88
N SER A 26 2.30 9.65 4.66
CA SER A 26 1.82 10.52 5.76
C SER A 26 0.68 9.86 6.52
N HIS A 27 -0.30 9.31 5.80
CA HIS A 27 -1.39 8.54 6.39
C HIS A 27 -0.84 7.35 7.18
N PHE A 28 0.08 6.59 6.58
CA PHE A 28 0.69 5.44 7.26
C PHE A 28 1.35 5.83 8.58
N LYS A 29 2.13 6.92 8.58
CA LYS A 29 2.78 7.46 9.78
C LYS A 29 1.78 7.97 10.82
N ALA A 30 0.63 8.50 10.39
CA ALA A 30 -0.41 9.00 11.29
C ALA A 30 -1.17 7.87 11.99
N ILE A 31 -1.54 6.80 11.27
CA ILE A 31 -2.33 5.68 11.83
C ILE A 31 -1.48 4.70 12.65
N LYS A 32 -0.16 4.71 12.47
CA LYS A 32 0.74 3.75 13.11
C LYS A 32 1.15 4.21 14.50
N GLN A 33 0.76 3.40 15.50
CA GLN A 33 1.37 3.37 16.83
C GLN A 33 2.73 2.62 16.84
N GLY A 34 3.21 2.12 15.69
CA GLY A 34 4.47 1.37 15.55
C GLY A 34 5.60 2.25 15.03
N LYS A 35 6.78 2.19 15.67
CA LYS A 35 7.92 3.08 15.40
C LYS A 35 8.69 2.75 14.12
N GLU A 36 8.56 1.53 13.59
CA GLU A 36 9.41 1.01 12.52
C GLU A 36 8.57 0.34 11.42
N TYR A 37 8.88 0.71 10.18
CA TYR A 37 8.26 0.19 8.98
C TYR A 37 9.29 0.16 7.86
N HIS A 38 9.07 -0.73 6.89
CA HIS A 38 9.91 -0.86 5.71
C HIS A 38 9.03 -0.96 4.47
N PHE A 39 9.48 -0.47 3.32
CA PHE A 39 8.82 -0.73 2.06
C PHE A 39 9.04 -2.19 1.67
N TYR A 40 7.99 -2.86 1.19
CA TYR A 40 8.10 -4.22 0.68
C TYR A 40 8.42 -4.19 -0.81
N TYR A 41 9.30 -5.06 -1.28
CA TYR A 41 9.72 -5.12 -2.68
C TYR A 41 9.08 -6.36 -3.33
N PRO A 42 7.88 -6.22 -3.93
CA PRO A 42 7.23 -7.35 -4.59
C PRO A 42 8.06 -7.83 -5.79
N LYS A 43 7.98 -9.13 -6.10
CA LYS A 43 8.62 -9.69 -7.30
C LYS A 43 7.95 -9.14 -8.56
N LEU A 44 8.45 -8.04 -9.09
CA LEU A 44 8.05 -7.53 -10.41
C LEU A 44 8.88 -8.24 -11.48
N GLY A 45 8.55 -9.50 -11.78
CA GLY A 45 9.20 -10.31 -12.82
C GLY A 45 10.34 -11.23 -12.34
N ASN A 46 11.16 -11.70 -13.29
CA ASN A 46 12.17 -12.77 -13.11
C ASN A 46 13.56 -12.28 -12.68
N VAL A 47 13.72 -10.99 -12.36
CA VAL A 47 15.01 -10.42 -11.98
C VAL A 47 14.98 -10.13 -10.48
N ILE A 48 15.61 -11.02 -9.70
CA ILE A 48 16.55 -10.75 -8.59
C ILE A 48 16.77 -12.07 -7.83
N ALA A 49 18.04 -12.28 -7.44
CA ALA A 49 18.57 -13.43 -6.75
C ALA A 49 17.80 -13.76 -5.45
N SER A 50 17.67 -15.05 -5.19
CA SER A 50 16.81 -15.69 -4.19
C SER A 50 17.21 -15.51 -2.72
N ALA A 51 17.94 -14.45 -2.34
CA ALA A 51 18.58 -14.37 -1.02
C ALA A 51 18.39 -13.07 -0.22
N ASP A 52 17.91 -11.97 -0.81
CA ASP A 52 17.79 -10.70 -0.07
C ASP A 52 16.44 -10.55 0.67
N GLU A 53 16.50 -9.92 1.85
CA GLU A 53 15.32 -9.41 2.55
C GLU A 53 14.52 -8.52 1.59
N ARG A 54 13.27 -8.89 1.33
CA ARG A 54 12.42 -8.18 0.35
C ARG A 54 11.78 -6.92 0.93
N TYR A 55 12.48 -6.25 1.83
CA TYR A 55 12.04 -5.00 2.39
C TYR A 55 13.23 -4.12 2.73
N GLY A 56 12.99 -2.81 2.85
CA GLY A 56 13.98 -1.87 3.33
C GLY A 56 13.42 -0.46 3.47
N ASP A 57 14.29 0.49 3.82
CA ASP A 57 13.87 1.84 4.20
C ASP A 57 13.67 2.78 3.01
N LEU A 58 14.12 2.38 1.82
CA LEU A 58 14.08 3.19 0.61
C LEU A 58 12.95 2.75 -0.29
N LEU A 59 12.18 3.72 -0.81
CA LEU A 59 11.18 3.44 -1.82
C LEU A 59 11.89 3.28 -3.18
N PRO A 60 11.91 2.09 -3.79
CA PRO A 60 12.58 1.84 -5.05
C PRO A 60 11.86 2.55 -6.20
N VAL A 61 12.60 2.85 -7.27
CA VAL A 61 12.09 3.64 -8.40
C VAL A 61 10.90 2.98 -9.10
N GLU A 62 10.86 1.66 -9.12
CA GLU A 62 9.77 0.86 -9.66
C GLU A 62 8.46 1.10 -8.89
N LEU A 63 8.55 1.26 -7.56
CA LEU A 63 7.40 1.59 -6.72
C LEU A 63 7.04 3.08 -6.78
N ILE A 64 8.01 3.97 -7.02
CA ILE A 64 7.73 5.39 -7.31
C ILE A 64 6.91 5.53 -8.60
N ALA A 65 7.16 4.69 -9.60
CA ALA A 65 6.40 4.69 -10.85
C ALA A 65 5.05 3.96 -10.74
N SER A 66 4.84 3.16 -9.69
CA SER A 66 3.67 2.30 -9.50
C SER A 66 2.48 3.05 -8.89
N ASP A 67 1.27 2.55 -9.18
CA ASP A 67 0.04 2.91 -8.46
C ASP A 67 -0.12 2.22 -7.11
N LEU A 68 0.93 1.51 -6.67
CA LEU A 68 0.91 0.71 -5.46
C LEU A 68 2.14 0.99 -4.60
N ILE A 69 1.91 1.18 -3.31
CA ILE A 69 2.97 1.31 -2.30
C ILE A 69 2.72 0.26 -1.22
N PRO A 70 3.41 -0.89 -1.29
CA PRO A 70 3.37 -1.90 -0.24
C PRO A 70 4.36 -1.54 0.89
N ILE A 71 3.87 -1.54 2.12
CA ILE A 71 4.62 -1.25 3.34
C ILE A 71 4.50 -2.45 4.26
N ARG A 72 5.65 -2.99 4.67
CA ARG A 72 5.76 -3.99 5.71
C ARG A 72 5.93 -3.32 7.07
N PHE A 73 5.26 -3.85 8.08
CA PHE A 73 5.42 -3.40 9.45
C PHE A 73 5.15 -4.53 10.44
N VAL A 74 5.45 -4.30 11.71
CA VAL A 74 5.09 -5.22 12.80
C VAL A 74 3.92 -4.64 13.59
N LEU A 75 2.93 -5.47 13.89
CA LEU A 75 1.80 -5.15 14.78
C LEU A 75 1.82 -6.13 15.95
N GLY A 76 2.11 -5.64 17.15
CA GLY A 76 2.44 -6.51 18.28
C GLY A 76 3.74 -7.24 18.00
N GLU A 77 3.66 -8.56 17.77
CA GLU A 77 4.80 -9.42 17.40
C GLU A 77 4.70 -9.99 15.99
N LYS A 78 3.64 -9.64 15.26
CA LYS A 78 3.30 -10.28 13.99
C LYS A 78 3.55 -9.33 12.81
N PRO A 79 4.21 -9.80 11.75
CA PRO A 79 4.35 -9.00 10.54
C PRO A 79 3.00 -8.80 9.85
N SER A 80 2.83 -7.60 9.30
CA SER A 80 1.64 -7.18 8.58
C SER A 80 2.04 -6.42 7.31
N LEU A 81 1.12 -6.40 6.34
CA LEU A 81 1.28 -5.69 5.08
C LEU A 81 0.25 -4.56 5.00
N CYS A 82 0.69 -3.35 4.70
CA CYS A 82 -0.15 -2.25 4.24
C CYS A 82 0.04 -2.09 2.74
N LEU A 83 -1.02 -2.17 1.95
CA LEU A 83 -0.99 -1.91 0.52
C LEU A 83 -1.80 -0.65 0.24
N TYR A 84 -1.11 0.43 -0.09
CA TYR A 84 -1.74 1.65 -0.60
C TYR A 84 -1.91 1.55 -2.10
N ALA A 85 -3.10 1.88 -2.60
CA ALA A 85 -3.42 1.88 -4.01
C ALA A 85 -3.99 3.22 -4.44
N LYS A 86 -3.39 3.82 -5.46
CA LYS A 86 -3.89 5.04 -6.13
C LYS A 86 -5.09 4.71 -7.03
N GLN A 87 -6.14 4.16 -6.43
CA GLN A 87 -7.35 3.71 -7.11
C GLN A 87 -8.57 4.04 -6.24
N ALA A 88 -9.66 4.41 -6.91
CA ALA A 88 -10.97 4.50 -6.29
C ALA A 88 -11.49 3.11 -5.89
N PHE A 89 -12.32 3.05 -4.85
CA PHE A 89 -13.01 1.81 -4.49
C PHE A 89 -13.97 1.37 -5.60
N SER A 90 -13.87 0.10 -5.96
CA SER A 90 -14.86 -0.65 -6.70
C SER A 90 -14.73 -2.12 -6.33
N GLU A 91 -15.75 -2.92 -6.63
CA GLU A 91 -15.68 -4.37 -6.41
C GLU A 91 -14.47 -5.00 -7.11
N ASP A 92 -14.22 -4.58 -8.36
CA ASP A 92 -13.11 -5.08 -9.18
C ASP A 92 -11.75 -4.60 -8.68
N SER A 93 -11.62 -3.34 -8.24
CA SER A 93 -10.35 -2.84 -7.70
C SER A 93 -10.01 -3.55 -6.40
N LEU A 94 -10.98 -3.74 -5.51
CA LEU A 94 -10.77 -4.48 -4.26
C LEU A 94 -10.41 -5.94 -4.53
N LYS A 95 -11.10 -6.65 -5.43
CA LYS A 95 -10.76 -8.04 -5.80
C LYS A 95 -9.31 -8.17 -6.29
N LYS A 96 -8.88 -7.27 -7.16
CA LYS A 96 -7.51 -7.25 -7.70
C LYS A 96 -6.49 -6.97 -6.60
N LEU A 97 -6.76 -6.00 -5.73
CA LEU A 97 -5.87 -5.64 -4.62
C LEU A 97 -5.78 -6.75 -3.58
N CYS A 98 -6.88 -7.42 -3.25
CA CYS A 98 -6.86 -8.58 -2.37
C CYS A 98 -6.00 -9.71 -2.94
N SER A 99 -6.20 -10.08 -4.21
CA SER A 99 -5.39 -11.09 -4.88
C SER A 99 -3.91 -10.73 -4.83
N LEU A 100 -3.57 -9.50 -5.23
CA LEU A 100 -2.20 -9.01 -5.24
C LEU A 100 -1.56 -8.96 -3.85
N ALA A 101 -2.31 -8.50 -2.85
CA ALA A 101 -1.83 -8.43 -1.47
C ALA A 101 -1.56 -9.84 -0.92
N PHE A 102 -2.37 -10.84 -1.27
CA PHE A 102 -2.09 -12.22 -0.91
C PHE A 102 -0.86 -12.78 -1.64
N ASP A 103 -0.69 -12.46 -2.91
CA ASP A 103 0.50 -12.88 -3.68
C ASP A 103 1.79 -12.26 -3.10
N PHE A 104 1.70 -11.04 -2.57
CA PHE A 104 2.80 -10.37 -1.87
C PHE A 104 3.04 -10.95 -0.48
N ALA A 105 1.96 -11.27 0.21
CA ALA A 105 1.93 -11.79 1.56
C ALA A 105 2.48 -13.23 1.68
N ASP A 106 2.40 -14.06 0.64
CA ASP A 106 2.97 -15.43 0.57
C ASP A 106 2.94 -16.23 1.91
N GLY A 107 1.86 -16.08 2.68
CA GLY A 107 1.67 -16.69 4.01
C GLY A 107 2.52 -16.14 5.17
N TRP A 108 3.36 -15.11 4.99
CA TRP A 108 4.18 -14.51 6.06
C TRP A 108 3.46 -13.45 6.90
N VAL A 109 2.27 -12.97 6.50
CA VAL A 109 1.47 -11.99 7.26
C VAL A 109 0.18 -12.57 7.81
N GLU A 110 -0.23 -12.03 8.96
CA GLU A 110 -1.55 -12.31 9.54
C GLU A 110 -2.58 -11.23 9.25
N ASP A 111 -2.14 -9.99 9.04
CA ASP A 111 -2.99 -8.86 8.74
C ASP A 111 -2.54 -8.16 7.46
N ILE A 112 -3.51 -7.93 6.57
CA ILE A 112 -3.38 -7.15 5.34
C ILE A 112 -4.29 -5.93 5.45
N PHE A 113 -3.72 -4.76 5.28
CA PHE A 113 -4.43 -3.49 5.27
C PHE A 113 -4.41 -2.93 3.85
N ILE A 114 -5.57 -2.68 3.25
CA ILE A 114 -5.70 -2.15 1.89
C ILE A 114 -6.24 -0.72 1.98
N GLY A 115 -5.42 0.23 1.56
CA GLY A 115 -5.77 1.65 1.48
C GLY A 115 -6.16 2.04 0.06
N LEU A 116 -7.34 2.65 -0.10
CA LEU A 116 -7.88 3.16 -1.37
C LEU A 116 -8.12 4.68 -1.30
N GLU A 117 -8.25 5.33 -2.46
CA GLU A 117 -8.48 6.77 -2.55
C GLU A 117 -9.87 7.20 -2.09
N SER A 118 -10.86 6.33 -2.24
CA SER A 118 -12.27 6.65 -1.97
C SER A 118 -12.99 5.41 -1.46
N TYR A 119 -13.00 5.17 -0.14
CA TYR A 119 -13.78 4.10 0.47
C TYR A 119 -14.63 4.68 1.60
N HIS A 120 -15.94 4.53 1.50
CA HIS A 120 -16.88 5.05 2.50
C HIS A 120 -17.66 3.89 3.13
N PRO A 121 -17.50 3.60 4.43
CA PRO A 121 -18.19 2.49 5.09
C PRO A 121 -19.72 2.54 5.00
N ALA A 122 -20.32 3.73 4.81
CA ALA A 122 -21.76 3.88 4.64
C ALA A 122 -22.26 3.28 3.32
N ASP A 123 -21.51 3.48 2.24
CA ASP A 123 -21.92 3.12 0.88
C ASP A 123 -21.30 1.79 0.42
N ASP A 124 -20.05 1.55 0.81
CA ASP A 124 -19.20 0.51 0.23
C ASP A 124 -19.13 -0.78 1.06
N LYS A 125 -19.64 -0.76 2.30
CA LYS A 125 -19.48 -1.88 3.24
C LYS A 125 -20.04 -3.20 2.72
N GLN A 126 -21.24 -3.17 2.11
CA GLN A 126 -21.87 -4.39 1.59
C GLN A 126 -21.04 -5.00 0.45
N THR A 127 -20.59 -4.16 -0.50
CA THR A 127 -19.72 -4.58 -1.61
C THR A 127 -18.40 -5.12 -1.08
N LYS A 128 -17.77 -4.43 -0.13
CA LYS A 128 -16.54 -4.86 0.51
C LYS A 128 -16.71 -6.21 1.21
N ASP A 129 -17.75 -6.37 2.04
CA ASP A 129 -18.01 -7.63 2.77
C ASP A 129 -18.23 -8.80 1.79
N SER A 130 -18.96 -8.57 0.68
CA SER A 130 -19.16 -9.57 -0.39
C SER A 130 -17.83 -10.01 -1.03
N VAL A 131 -16.94 -9.07 -1.35
CA VAL A 131 -15.62 -9.41 -1.90
C VAL A 131 -14.78 -10.17 -0.89
N LEU A 132 -14.77 -9.74 0.38
CA LEU A 132 -13.95 -10.35 1.42
C LEU A 132 -14.41 -11.79 1.77
N MET A 133 -15.69 -12.14 1.58
CA MET A 133 -16.18 -13.51 1.72
C MET A 133 -15.40 -14.51 0.85
N ALA A 134 -15.02 -14.12 -0.37
CA ALA A 134 -14.24 -14.97 -1.27
C ALA A 134 -12.80 -15.25 -0.78
N TYR A 135 -12.34 -14.53 0.26
CA TYR A 135 -11.00 -14.66 0.83
C TYR A 135 -11.00 -15.13 2.30
N GLN A 136 -12.17 -15.43 2.89
CA GLN A 136 -12.30 -15.83 4.30
C GLN A 136 -11.56 -17.12 4.66
N GLU A 137 -11.37 -18.03 3.70
CA GLU A 137 -10.63 -19.28 3.93
C GLU A 137 -9.11 -19.06 4.01
N ARG A 138 -8.61 -17.86 3.67
CA ARG A 138 -7.19 -17.55 3.75
C ARG A 138 -6.80 -17.13 5.16
N LYS A 139 -5.55 -17.46 5.55
CA LYS A 139 -5.03 -17.25 6.91
C LYS A 139 -4.88 -15.78 7.33
N ALA A 140 -4.87 -14.84 6.39
CA ALA A 140 -4.65 -13.42 6.69
C ALA A 140 -5.96 -12.62 6.67
N ASN A 141 -6.15 -11.77 7.67
CA ASN A 141 -7.30 -10.89 7.80
C ASN A 141 -7.11 -9.64 6.94
N ILE A 142 -8.12 -9.29 6.13
CA ILE A 142 -8.08 -8.08 5.30
C ILE A 142 -8.88 -6.96 5.97
N LYS A 143 -8.26 -5.79 6.09
CA LYS A 143 -8.88 -4.54 6.56
C LYS A 143 -8.80 -3.52 5.44
N VAL A 144 -9.92 -2.89 5.09
CA VAL A 144 -9.99 -1.89 4.02
C VAL A 144 -10.24 -0.52 4.63
N PHE A 145 -9.52 0.50 4.16
CA PHE A 145 -9.62 1.87 4.65
C PHE A 145 -9.45 2.90 3.52
N CYS A 146 -9.91 4.12 3.77
CA CYS A 146 -9.63 5.27 2.92
C CYS A 146 -8.41 6.01 3.50
N TYR A 147 -7.43 6.37 2.66
CA TYR A 147 -6.26 7.13 3.12
C TYR A 147 -6.31 8.62 2.76
N LYS A 148 -7.29 9.05 1.97
CA LYS A 148 -7.48 10.47 1.67
C LYS A 148 -8.24 11.10 2.83
N GLU A 149 -7.64 12.14 3.39
CA GLU A 149 -8.29 12.99 4.38
C GLU A 149 -9.48 13.69 3.72
N SER A 150 -10.66 13.53 4.32
CA SER A 150 -11.83 14.33 4.01
C SER A 150 -11.80 15.61 4.86
N ILE A 151 -12.36 16.70 4.35
CA ILE A 151 -12.60 17.92 5.15
C ILE A 151 -13.44 17.59 6.39
N LEU A 152 -14.28 16.56 6.32
CA LEU A 152 -15.07 16.09 7.46
C LEU A 152 -14.17 15.56 8.59
N ASP A 153 -13.05 14.91 8.28
CA ASP A 153 -12.10 14.38 9.27
C ASP A 153 -11.38 15.51 10.03
N LEU A 154 -11.23 16.69 9.40
CA LEU A 154 -10.67 17.90 10.01
C LEU A 154 -11.66 18.64 10.93
N LEU A 155 -12.96 18.40 10.76
CA LEU A 155 -14.02 19.06 11.54
C LEU A 155 -14.40 18.27 12.81
N GLU A 156 -13.94 17.02 12.93
CA GLU A 156 -14.13 16.17 14.11
C GLU A 156 -13.02 16.34 15.18
N CYS A 157 -12.16 17.36 15.04
CA CYS A 157 -11.13 17.75 16.01
C CYS A 157 -11.66 18.66 17.13
#